data_AF-A0A1B1AF42-F1
#
_entry.id   AF-A0A1B1AF42-F1
#
_cell.length_a   1.000
_cell.length_b   1.000
_cell.length_c   1.000
_cell.angle_alpha   90.00
_cell.angle_beta   90.00
_cell.angle_gamma   90.00
#
_symmetry.space_group_name_H-M   'P 1'
#
loop_
_entity.id
_entity.type
_entity.pdbx_description
1 polymer ?
#
loop_
_entity_poly.entity_id
_entity_poly.type
_entity_poly.pdbx_seq_one_letter_code
_entity_poly.pdbx_strand_id
1 'polypeptide(L)'
;MKKFAVALALGAALIAGPAFADTMQNTYGNTIVVTYANGSQAQYHFNADGTFTAVAPGGSQMAGRYTAEGDQLCLIPPSGAAPQCTTIATDKNVGDTWTQSATDGSTISVELRAGR
;
A
#
# COMPACT_ATOMS: atom_id res chain seq x y z
N MET A 1 -41.46 -5.20 43.76
CA MET A 1 -40.65 -6.28 43.16
C MET A 1 -40.98 -6.41 41.67
N LYS A 2 -39.95 -6.56 40.82
CA LYS A 2 -39.96 -6.76 39.35
C LYS A 2 -40.43 -5.57 38.51
N LYS A 3 -39.76 -5.15 37.43
CA LYS A 3 -38.41 -5.28 36.87
C LYS A 3 -38.46 -4.32 35.66
N PHE A 4 -37.69 -3.23 35.67
CA PHE A 4 -37.50 -2.39 34.49
C PHE A 4 -36.54 -3.13 33.54
N ALA A 5 -36.91 -3.27 32.27
CA ALA A 5 -35.98 -3.67 31.22
C ALA A 5 -36.08 -2.63 30.11
N VAL A 6 -35.18 -1.64 30.18
CA VAL A 6 -34.91 -0.70 29.10
C VAL A 6 -33.96 -1.41 28.14
N ALA A 7 -34.41 -1.65 26.91
CA ALA A 7 -33.56 -2.15 25.85
C ALA A 7 -32.65 -1.02 25.34
N LEU A 8 -31.35 -1.11 25.63
CA LEU A 8 -30.33 -0.29 24.99
C LEU A 8 -30.10 -0.82 23.56
N ALA A 9 -30.60 -0.09 22.56
CA ALA A 9 -30.14 -0.25 21.20
C ALA A 9 -28.81 0.51 21.03
N LEU A 10 -27.69 -0.18 21.15
CA LEU A 10 -26.38 0.33 20.72
C LEU A 10 -26.38 0.35 19.18
N GLY A 11 -26.74 1.48 18.59
CA GLY A 11 -26.48 1.76 17.18
C GLY A 11 -24.97 1.93 16.98
N ALA A 12 -24.30 0.89 16.50
CA ALA A 12 -22.93 0.99 16.03
C ALA A 12 -22.91 1.93 14.81
N ALA A 13 -22.39 3.14 15.00
CA ALA A 13 -22.06 4.02 13.89
C ALA A 13 -20.93 3.35 13.10
N LEU A 14 -21.29 2.72 11.97
CA LEU A 14 -20.33 2.30 10.95
C LEU A 14 -19.72 3.58 10.36
N ILE A 15 -18.57 3.97 10.87
CA ILE A 15 -17.73 4.97 10.23
C ILE A 15 -17.15 4.27 8.99
N ALA A 16 -17.88 4.33 7.88
CA ALA A 16 -17.34 3.99 6.57
C ALA A 16 -16.28 5.06 6.25
N GLY A 17 -15.02 4.76 6.57
CA GLY A 17 -13.88 5.52 6.09
C GLY A 17 -13.84 5.49 4.55
N PRO A 18 -13.23 6.49 3.90
CA PRO A 18 -13.10 6.50 2.46
C PRO A 18 -12.30 5.26 2.00
N ALA A 19 -12.91 4.42 1.17
CA ALA A 19 -12.34 3.18 0.59
C ALA A 19 -11.04 3.40 -0.24
N PHE A 20 -10.61 4.63 -0.41
CA PHE A 20 -9.39 4.99 -1.16
C PHE A 20 -8.11 4.75 -0.35
N ALA A 21 -8.24 4.63 0.97
CA ALA A 21 -7.20 4.14 1.88
C ALA A 21 -6.85 2.65 1.65
N ASP A 22 -7.65 1.88 0.91
CA ASP A 22 -7.61 0.43 1.05
C ASP A 22 -6.33 -0.20 0.51
N THR A 23 -5.84 0.20 -0.67
CA THR A 23 -4.63 -0.43 -1.25
C THR A 23 -3.40 -0.24 -0.35
N MET A 24 -3.08 0.99 0.03
CA MET A 24 -1.88 1.27 0.83
C MET A 24 -1.97 0.65 2.22
N GLN A 25 -3.15 0.71 2.85
CA GLN A 25 -3.37 0.12 4.16
C GLN A 25 -3.21 -1.40 4.09
N ASN A 26 -3.69 -2.03 3.00
CA ASN A 26 -3.52 -3.45 2.75
C ASN A 26 -2.05 -3.85 2.48
N THR A 27 -1.17 -2.90 2.14
CA THR A 27 0.28 -3.20 2.04
C THR A 27 0.97 -3.37 3.40
N TYR A 28 0.38 -2.86 4.47
CA TYR A 28 1.01 -2.91 5.80
C TYR A 28 1.04 -4.35 6.32
N GLY A 29 2.25 -4.83 6.65
CA GLY A 29 2.47 -6.23 7.04
C GLY A 29 2.48 -7.22 5.87
N ASN A 30 2.36 -6.73 4.63
CA ASN A 30 2.35 -7.51 3.40
C ASN A 30 3.49 -7.07 2.47
N THR A 31 3.58 -7.70 1.30
CA THR A 31 4.66 -7.46 0.33
C THR A 31 4.09 -7.01 -1.00
N ILE A 32 4.54 -5.87 -1.49
CA ILE A 32 4.31 -5.45 -2.88
C ILE A 32 5.44 -6.04 -3.73
N VAL A 33 5.09 -6.90 -4.68
CA VAL A 33 6.02 -7.46 -5.66
C VAL A 33 5.79 -6.78 -7.00
N VAL A 34 6.79 -6.06 -7.48
CA VAL A 34 6.78 -5.44 -8.82
C VAL A 34 7.59 -6.31 -9.75
N THR A 35 6.95 -6.84 -10.80
CA THR A 35 7.61 -7.58 -11.88
C THR A 35 7.74 -6.69 -13.11
N TYR A 36 8.98 -6.47 -13.54
CA TYR A 36 9.31 -5.71 -14.74
C TYR A 36 9.16 -6.57 -16.01
N ALA A 37 9.11 -5.93 -17.18
CA ALA A 37 8.96 -6.62 -18.47
C ALA A 37 10.04 -7.67 -18.76
N ASN A 38 11.24 -7.49 -18.22
CA ASN A 38 12.34 -8.46 -18.33
C ASN A 38 12.24 -9.63 -17.33
N GLY A 39 11.14 -9.74 -16.57
CA GLY A 39 10.90 -10.76 -15.57
C GLY A 39 11.61 -10.54 -14.23
N SER A 40 12.47 -9.53 -14.13
CA SER A 40 13.09 -9.18 -12.85
C SER A 40 12.06 -8.61 -11.87
N GLN A 41 12.34 -8.74 -10.58
CA GLN A 41 11.40 -8.34 -9.52
C GLN A 41 12.04 -7.39 -8.52
N ALA A 42 11.25 -6.41 -8.09
CA ALA A 42 11.49 -5.64 -6.90
C ALA A 42 10.43 -5.99 -5.85
N GLN A 43 10.80 -5.95 -4.58
CA GLN A 43 9.88 -6.17 -3.46
C GLN A 43 9.88 -4.93 -2.57
N TYR A 44 8.71 -4.49 -2.14
CA TYR A 44 8.53 -3.34 -1.26
C TYR A 44 7.72 -3.74 -0.05
N HIS A 45 8.13 -3.23 1.11
CA HIS A 45 7.37 -3.32 2.35
C HIS A 45 7.15 -1.92 2.91
N PHE A 46 5.90 -1.47 2.90
CA PHE A 46 5.51 -0.18 3.45
C PHE A 46 5.04 -0.34 4.90
N ASN A 47 5.29 0.68 5.72
CA ASN A 47 4.88 0.73 7.12
C ASN A 47 4.01 1.96 7.37
N ALA A 48 3.00 1.83 8.23
CA ALA A 48 2.05 2.90 8.54
C ALA A 48 2.68 4.20 9.11
N ASP A 49 3.93 4.16 9.55
CA ASP A 49 4.70 5.33 10.02
C ASP A 49 5.33 6.15 8.86
N GLY A 50 5.04 5.78 7.60
CA GLY A 50 5.57 6.45 6.42
C GLY A 50 7.00 6.05 6.09
N THR A 51 7.47 4.89 6.56
CA THR A 51 8.76 4.30 6.18
C THR A 51 8.56 3.11 5.24
N PHE A 52 9.55 2.81 4.41
CA PHE A 52 9.54 1.60 3.59
C PHE A 52 10.92 0.97 3.52
N THR A 53 10.94 -0.34 3.26
CA THR A 53 12.12 -1.05 2.76
C THR A 53 11.82 -1.63 1.39
N ALA A 54 12.84 -1.79 0.56
CA ALA A 54 12.70 -2.45 -0.71
C ALA A 54 13.94 -3.28 -1.06
N VAL A 55 13.71 -4.34 -1.83
CA VAL A 55 14.75 -5.16 -2.44
C VAL A 55 14.66 -4.93 -3.94
N ALA A 56 15.72 -4.37 -4.52
CA ALA A 56 15.81 -4.14 -5.95
C ALA A 56 16.06 -5.46 -6.71
N PRO A 57 15.83 -5.46 -8.03
CA PRO A 57 16.33 -6.53 -8.89
C PRO A 57 17.82 -6.79 -8.63
N GLY A 58 18.17 -8.04 -8.31
CA GLY A 58 19.54 -8.42 -7.95
C GLY A 58 19.85 -8.43 -6.45
N GLY A 59 18.88 -8.11 -5.58
CA GLY A 59 18.97 -8.35 -4.13
C GLY A 59 19.50 -7.19 -3.29
N SER A 60 19.88 -6.07 -3.92
CA SER A 60 20.29 -4.87 -3.20
C SER A 60 19.12 -4.29 -2.40
N GLN A 61 19.34 -4.02 -1.12
CA GLN A 61 18.32 -3.46 -0.23
C GLN A 61 18.39 -1.93 -0.19
N MET A 62 17.23 -1.29 -0.06
CA MET A 62 17.09 0.13 0.18
C MET A 62 16.01 0.40 1.24
N ALA A 63 16.09 1.55 1.88
CA ALA A 63 15.10 2.02 2.84
C ALA A 63 14.90 3.52 2.68
N GLY A 64 13.70 4.01 3.01
CA GLY A 64 13.39 5.43 2.87
C GLY A 64 12.06 5.82 3.51
N ARG A 65 11.63 7.03 3.20
CA ARG A 65 10.31 7.56 3.58
C ARG A 65 9.40 7.62 2.38
N TYR A 66 8.10 7.55 2.62
CA TYR A 66 7.10 7.75 1.58
C TYR A 66 5.92 8.58 2.10
N THR A 67 5.19 9.17 1.17
CA THR A 67 3.84 9.70 1.40
C THR A 67 2.87 9.01 0.45
N ALA A 68 1.64 8.80 0.91
CA ALA A 68 0.56 8.26 0.09
C ALA A 68 -0.70 9.07 0.35
N GLU A 69 -1.20 9.73 -0.70
CA GLU A 69 -2.38 10.58 -0.66
C GLU A 69 -3.24 10.30 -1.89
N GLY A 70 -4.49 9.88 -1.67
CA GLY A 70 -5.37 9.45 -2.77
C GLY A 70 -4.77 8.28 -3.54
N ASP A 71 -4.62 8.45 -4.85
CA ASP A 71 -4.00 7.49 -5.77
C ASP A 71 -2.52 7.77 -6.01
N GLN A 72 -1.89 8.65 -5.24
CA GLN A 72 -0.49 9.04 -5.44
C GLN A 72 0.41 8.51 -4.33
N LEU A 73 1.43 7.73 -4.71
CA LEU A 73 2.51 7.26 -3.85
C LEU A 73 3.80 7.97 -4.22
N CYS A 74 4.43 8.66 -3.26
CA CYS A 74 5.70 9.34 -3.47
C CYS A 74 6.79 8.75 -2.57
N LEU A 75 7.87 8.24 -3.18
CA LEU A 75 9.07 7.83 -2.46
C LEU A 75 10.00 9.04 -2.28
N ILE A 76 10.44 9.27 -1.04
CA ILE A 76 11.25 10.42 -0.66
C ILE A 76 12.71 9.96 -0.50
N PRO A 77 13.61 10.37 -1.41
CA PRO A 77 15.02 10.04 -1.31
C PRO A 77 15.66 10.70 -0.08
N PRO A 78 16.58 10.02 0.63
CA PRO A 78 17.29 10.60 1.76
C PRO A 78 18.26 11.72 1.35
N SER A 79 18.60 11.84 0.06
CA SER A 79 19.51 12.85 -0.48
C SER A 79 18.94 14.27 -0.53
N GLY A 80 17.64 14.46 -0.23
CA GLY A 80 16.95 15.74 -0.40
C GLY A 80 16.56 16.05 -1.85
N ALA A 81 16.74 15.10 -2.76
CA ALA A 81 16.20 15.17 -4.11
C ALA A 81 14.66 15.18 -4.10
N ALA A 82 14.06 15.66 -5.20
CA ALA A 82 12.61 15.70 -5.34
C ALA A 82 11.99 14.31 -5.16
N PRO A 83 10.85 14.18 -4.45
CA PRO A 83 10.13 12.92 -4.33
C PRO A 83 9.78 12.35 -5.69
N GLN A 84 9.88 11.02 -5.82
CA GLN A 84 9.49 10.31 -7.04
C GLN A 84 8.09 9.75 -6.83
N CYS A 85 7.12 10.32 -7.53
CA CYS A 85 5.72 10.00 -7.37
C CYS A 85 5.21 9.12 -8.50
N THR A 86 4.34 8.18 -8.16
CA THR A 86 3.64 7.30 -9.11
C THR A 86 2.18 7.19 -8.72
N THR A 87 1.31 7.10 -9.73
CA THR A 87 -0.09 6.75 -9.52
C THR A 87 -0.19 5.27 -9.23
N ILE A 88 -0.84 4.91 -8.13
CA ILE A 88 -1.07 3.52 -7.72
C ILE A 88 -2.50 3.10 -8.01
N ALA A 89 -2.72 1.81 -8.24
CA ALA A 89 -4.06 1.29 -8.39
C ALA A 89 -4.83 1.35 -7.05
N THR A 90 -6.07 1.82 -7.09
CA THR A 90 -6.99 1.80 -5.96
C THR A 90 -7.67 0.44 -5.81
N ASP A 91 -8.28 0.20 -4.65
CA ASP A 91 -9.12 -0.98 -4.38
C ASP A 91 -8.39 -2.31 -4.65
N LYS A 92 -7.15 -2.43 -4.16
CA LYS A 92 -6.36 -3.67 -4.23
C LYS A 92 -6.23 -4.32 -2.86
N ASN A 93 -6.40 -5.62 -2.85
CA ASN A 93 -6.39 -6.48 -1.68
C ASN A 93 -5.23 -7.47 -1.74
N VAL A 94 -4.93 -8.06 -0.59
CA VAL A 94 -3.97 -9.15 -0.52
C VAL A 94 -4.44 -10.33 -1.37
N GLY A 95 -3.56 -10.79 -2.26
CA GLY A 95 -3.82 -11.80 -3.28
C GLY A 95 -4.08 -11.22 -4.67
N ASP A 96 -4.32 -9.91 -4.80
CA ASP A 96 -4.56 -9.28 -6.10
C ASP A 96 -3.27 -9.14 -6.90
N THR A 97 -3.40 -9.28 -8.22
CA THR A 97 -2.37 -8.97 -9.20
C THR A 97 -2.95 -8.08 -10.29
N TRP A 98 -2.24 -7.02 -10.67
CA TRP A 98 -2.69 -6.05 -11.66
C TRP A 98 -1.54 -5.47 -12.46
N THR A 99 -1.86 -4.83 -13.59
CA THR A 99 -0.89 -4.09 -14.42
C THR A 99 -0.96 -2.60 -14.14
N GLN A 100 0.18 -1.92 -14.12
CA GLN A 100 0.24 -0.45 -14.02
C GLN A 100 1.41 0.12 -14.82
N SER A 101 1.37 1.44 -15.07
CA SER A 101 2.49 2.18 -15.65
C SER A 101 3.47 2.60 -14.55
N ALA A 102 4.75 2.29 -14.74
CA ALA A 102 5.82 2.82 -13.91
C ALA A 102 6.12 4.29 -14.24
N THR A 103 6.96 4.95 -13.44
CA THR A 103 7.33 6.37 -13.61
C THR A 103 8.04 6.66 -14.93
N ASP A 104 8.69 5.66 -15.54
CA ASP A 104 9.35 5.75 -16.84
C ASP A 104 8.41 5.44 -18.02
N GLY A 105 7.11 5.21 -17.75
CA GLY A 105 6.09 4.86 -18.74
C GLY A 105 6.07 3.38 -19.12
N SER A 106 6.99 2.55 -18.61
CA SER A 106 6.95 1.11 -18.84
C SER A 106 5.76 0.45 -18.15
N THR A 107 5.26 -0.66 -18.70
CA THR A 107 4.22 -1.47 -18.05
C THR A 107 4.86 -2.48 -17.12
N ILE A 108 4.38 -2.53 -15.88
CA ILE A 108 4.80 -3.46 -14.83
C ILE A 108 3.60 -4.27 -14.33
N SER A 109 3.87 -5.48 -13.84
CA SER A 109 2.89 -6.27 -13.08
C SER A 109 3.15 -6.07 -11.60
N VAL A 110 2.09 -5.87 -10.81
CA VAL A 110 2.17 -5.68 -9.37
C VAL A 110 1.29 -6.70 -8.69
N GLU A 111 1.84 -7.38 -7.70
CA GLU A 111 1.15 -8.31 -6.82
C GLU A 111 1.20 -7.78 -5.38
N LEU A 112 0.07 -7.82 -4.68
CA LEU A 112 0.04 -7.62 -3.24
C LEU A 112 -0.01 -8.98 -2.54
N ARG A 113 1.15 -9.47 -2.11
CA ARG A 113 1.33 -10.79 -1.52
C ARG A 113 1.19 -10.75 0.00
N ALA A 114 0.55 -11.79 0.57
CA ALA A 114 0.40 -11.93 2.01
C ALA A 114 1.76 -12.12 2.71
N GLY A 115 1.96 -11.41 3.81
CA GLY A 115 3.15 -11.53 4.67
C GLY A 115 4.37 -10.75 4.18
N ARG A 116 5.41 -10.72 5.02
CA ARG A 116 6.74 -10.12 4.78
C ARG A 116 7.81 -11.21 4.74
#